data_AF-A0A3M1DK71-F1
#
_entry.id   AF-A0A3M1DK71-F1
#
_cell.length_a   1.000
_cell.length_b   1.000
_cell.length_c   1.000
_cell.angle_alpha   90.00
_cell.angle_beta   90.00
_cell.angle_gamma   90.00
#
_symmetry.space_group_name_H-M   'P 1'
#
loop_
_entity.id
_entity.type
_entity.pdbx_description
1 polymer ?
#
loop_
_entity_poly.entity_id
_entity_poly.type
_entity_poly.pdbx_seq_one_letter_code
_entity_poly.pdbx_strand_id
1 'polypeptide(L)'
;MGACGYTDPESIKALGATANYYVNTYSYNPAKNTPQNRKFVEEFKAQVGHIPTEAAGMNYYAMWVLKEALELSGQMFPDDPLDPDNIRQAFLKLDLTSGPAV
;
A
#
# COMPACT_ATOMS: atom_id res chain seq x y z
N MET A 1 -5.51 -18.66 -12.19
CA MET A 1 -5.44 -17.20 -12.43
C MET A 1 -5.76 -16.55 -11.09
N GLY A 2 -4.79 -15.91 -10.44
CA GLY A 2 -4.94 -15.39 -9.07
C GLY A 2 -4.21 -14.06 -8.85
N ALA A 3 -3.92 -13.34 -9.94
CA ALA A 3 -3.33 -12.01 -9.90
C ALA A 3 -4.33 -10.98 -10.43
N CYS A 4 -4.19 -9.75 -9.98
CA CYS A 4 -5.12 -8.63 -10.13
C CYS A 4 -5.01 -7.87 -11.45
N GLY A 5 -4.30 -8.45 -12.43
CA GLY A 5 -3.93 -7.76 -13.67
C GLY A 5 -5.09 -7.40 -14.59
N TYR A 6 -6.33 -7.84 -14.30
CA TYR A 6 -7.52 -7.60 -15.14
C TYR A 6 -8.58 -6.73 -14.49
N THR A 7 -8.22 -6.08 -13.39
CA THR A 7 -9.18 -5.46 -12.48
C THR A 7 -8.72 -4.04 -12.13
N ASP A 8 -7.83 -3.52 -12.97
CA ASP A 8 -7.61 -2.10 -13.22
C ASP A 8 -8.76 -1.49 -14.07
N PRO A 9 -8.93 -0.15 -14.05
CA PRO A 9 -10.01 0.53 -14.78
C PRO A 9 -10.05 0.26 -16.28
N GLU A 10 -8.90 0.11 -16.94
CA GLU A 10 -8.85 -0.08 -18.40
C GLU A 10 -9.29 -1.50 -18.77
N SER A 11 -8.86 -2.52 -18.02
CA SER A 11 -9.34 -3.89 -18.19
C SER A 11 -10.85 -4.01 -17.94
N ILE A 12 -11.37 -3.38 -16.88
CA ILE A 12 -12.82 -3.37 -16.58
C ILE A 12 -13.60 -2.73 -17.73
N LYS A 13 -13.11 -1.59 -18.25
CA LYS A 13 -13.70 -0.90 -19.39
C LYS A 13 -13.68 -1.76 -20.66
N ALA A 14 -12.59 -2.46 -20.93
CA ALA A 14 -12.44 -3.33 -22.09
C ALA A 14 -13.38 -4.55 -22.04
N LEU A 15 -13.60 -5.13 -20.86
CA LEU A 15 -14.50 -6.26 -20.64
C LEU A 15 -15.99 -5.88 -20.71
N GLY A 16 -16.32 -4.62 -20.42
CA GLY A 16 -17.68 -4.11 -20.44
C GLY A 16 -18.59 -4.88 -19.48
N ALA A 17 -19.80 -5.25 -19.93
CA ALA A 17 -20.77 -5.97 -19.10
C ALA A 17 -20.26 -7.34 -18.60
N THR A 18 -19.27 -7.93 -19.26
CA THR A 18 -18.65 -9.21 -18.85
C THR A 18 -17.86 -9.09 -17.55
N ALA A 19 -17.42 -7.88 -17.18
CA ALA A 19 -16.75 -7.65 -15.89
C ALA A 19 -17.70 -7.74 -14.69
N ASN A 20 -19.01 -7.69 -14.91
CA ASN A 20 -19.99 -7.73 -13.81
C ASN A 20 -19.86 -9.05 -13.03
N TYR A 21 -19.77 -8.95 -11.72
CA TYR A 21 -19.59 -10.08 -10.79
C TYR A 21 -18.28 -10.86 -10.97
N TYR A 22 -17.31 -10.34 -11.73
CA TYR A 22 -15.95 -10.85 -11.67
C TYR A 22 -15.38 -10.60 -10.27
N VAL A 23 -14.93 -11.67 -9.61
CA VAL A 23 -14.33 -11.63 -8.28
C VAL A 23 -12.89 -12.08 -8.37
N ASN A 24 -12.00 -11.38 -7.68
CA ASN A 24 -10.59 -11.72 -7.59
C ASN A 24 -10.06 -11.40 -6.20
N THR A 25 -8.96 -12.03 -5.82
CA THR A 25 -8.22 -11.69 -4.59
C THR A 25 -7.33 -10.50 -4.85
N TYR A 26 -7.34 -9.51 -3.95
CA TYR A 26 -6.61 -8.25 -4.07
C TYR A 26 -5.74 -8.01 -2.84
N SER A 27 -4.47 -7.67 -3.05
CA SER A 27 -3.56 -7.25 -1.97
C SER A 27 -3.80 -5.79 -1.55
N TYR A 28 -4.33 -4.98 -2.46
CA TYR A 28 -4.70 -3.58 -2.21
C TYR A 28 -6.00 -3.22 -2.94
N ASN A 29 -6.99 -2.67 -2.24
CA ASN A 29 -8.25 -2.22 -2.83
C ASN A 29 -8.40 -0.68 -2.76
N PRO A 30 -8.39 0.05 -3.89
CA PRO A 30 -8.58 1.50 -3.88
C PRO A 30 -9.96 1.93 -3.38
N ALA A 31 -10.96 1.04 -3.35
CA ALA A 31 -12.27 1.30 -2.79
C ALA A 31 -12.39 1.02 -1.28
N LYS A 32 -11.31 0.61 -0.58
CA LYS A 32 -11.34 0.40 0.89
C LYS A 32 -11.77 1.70 1.58
N ASN A 33 -12.86 1.67 2.35
CA ASN A 33 -13.49 2.88 2.90
C ASN A 33 -12.88 3.36 4.23
N THR A 34 -11.57 3.57 4.25
CA THR A 34 -10.83 4.16 5.39
C THR A 34 -10.37 5.58 5.05
N PRO A 35 -10.32 6.52 6.01
CA PRO A 35 -9.84 7.89 5.76
C PRO A 35 -8.48 7.96 5.06
N GLN A 36 -7.53 7.12 5.49
CA GLN A 36 -6.17 7.06 4.96
C GLN A 36 -6.14 6.58 3.50
N ASN A 37 -6.89 5.51 3.18
CA ASN A 37 -6.99 5.05 1.80
C ASN A 37 -7.64 6.09 0.88
N ARG A 38 -8.70 6.78 1.32
CA ARG A 38 -9.32 7.86 0.53
C ARG A 38 -8.32 8.97 0.23
N LYS A 39 -7.59 9.42 1.26
CA LYS A 39 -6.52 10.41 1.11
C LYS A 39 -5.45 9.94 0.11
N PHE A 40 -4.94 8.72 0.23
CA PHE A 40 -3.96 8.17 -0.69
C PHE A 40 -4.48 8.14 -2.14
N VAL A 41 -5.70 7.66 -2.37
CA VAL A 41 -6.30 7.62 -3.71
C VAL A 41 -6.45 9.01 -4.30
N GLU A 42 -6.89 9.99 -3.50
CA GLU A 42 -7.04 11.39 -3.92
C GLU A 42 -5.68 12.01 -4.28
N GLU A 43 -4.68 11.89 -3.41
CA GLU A 43 -3.33 12.44 -3.63
C GLU A 43 -2.62 11.76 -4.81
N PHE A 44 -2.71 10.43 -4.90
CA PHE A 44 -2.14 9.68 -6.02
C PHE A 44 -2.78 10.09 -7.34
N LYS A 45 -4.12 10.21 -7.38
CA LYS A 45 -4.83 10.63 -8.58
C LYS A 45 -4.48 12.07 -8.98
N ALA A 46 -4.32 12.97 -8.01
CA ALA A 46 -3.91 14.34 -8.29
C ALA A 46 -2.49 14.40 -8.91
N GLN A 47 -1.58 13.52 -8.50
CA GLN A 47 -0.21 13.49 -8.99
C GLN A 47 -0.04 12.74 -10.32
N VAL A 48 -0.72 11.61 -10.49
CA VAL A 48 -0.49 10.66 -11.59
C VAL A 48 -1.59 10.72 -12.66
N GLY A 49 -2.76 11.29 -12.34
CA GLY A 49 -3.88 11.45 -13.26
C GLY A 49 -4.84 10.24 -13.31
N HIS A 50 -4.54 9.15 -12.61
CA HIS A 50 -5.40 7.97 -12.47
C HIS A 50 -5.36 7.42 -11.04
N ILE A 51 -6.31 6.56 -10.68
CA ILE A 51 -6.32 5.93 -9.35
C ILE A 51 -5.16 4.93 -9.21
N PRO A 52 -4.67 4.64 -7.99
CA PRO A 52 -3.71 3.57 -7.78
C PRO A 52 -4.36 2.20 -8.07
N THR A 53 -3.66 1.36 -8.82
CA THR A 53 -3.99 -0.06 -8.98
C THR A 53 -3.22 -0.89 -7.95
N GLU A 54 -3.41 -2.21 -7.94
CA GLU A 54 -2.83 -3.09 -6.92
C GLU A 54 -1.34 -2.83 -6.67
N ALA A 55 -0.51 -2.85 -7.73
CA ALA A 55 0.94 -2.70 -7.58
C ALA A 55 1.33 -1.36 -6.93
N ALA A 56 0.66 -0.28 -7.31
CA ALA A 56 0.91 1.05 -6.73
C ALA A 56 0.52 1.09 -5.24
N GLY A 57 -0.63 0.52 -4.88
CA GLY A 57 -1.06 0.48 -3.48
C GLY A 57 -0.23 -0.46 -2.60
N MET A 58 0.18 -1.62 -3.12
CA MET A 58 1.12 -2.52 -2.43
C MET A 58 2.44 -1.83 -2.13
N ASN A 59 3.00 -1.13 -3.13
CA ASN A 59 4.25 -0.39 -2.94
C ASN A 59 4.07 0.76 -1.94
N TYR A 60 2.93 1.45 -1.96
CA TYR A 60 2.64 2.49 -0.97
C TYR A 60 2.61 1.91 0.46
N TYR A 61 1.97 0.75 0.66
CA TYR A 61 1.99 0.05 1.94
C TYR A 61 3.41 -0.34 2.35
N ALA A 62 4.18 -0.95 1.45
CA ALA A 62 5.56 -1.36 1.72
C ALA A 62 6.46 -0.17 2.11
N MET A 63 6.33 0.96 1.41
CA MET A 63 7.05 2.19 1.73
C MET A 63 6.63 2.77 3.08
N TRP A 64 5.36 2.66 3.46
CA TRP A 64 4.90 3.05 4.79
C TRP A 64 5.52 2.18 5.88
N VAL A 65 5.53 0.85 5.71
CA VAL A 65 6.18 -0.06 6.68
C VAL A 65 7.66 0.30 6.82
N LEU A 66 8.36 0.55 5.71
CA LEU A 66 9.76 0.95 5.74
C LEU A 66 9.97 2.28 6.49
N LYS A 67 9.13 3.28 6.23
CA LYS A 67 9.17 4.58 6.93
C LYS A 67 9.03 4.39 8.44
N GLU A 68 8.04 3.64 8.89
CA GLU A 68 7.77 3.43 10.32
C GLU A 68 8.88 2.60 10.98
N ALA A 69 9.43 1.60 10.30
CA ALA A 69 10.56 0.82 10.82
C ALA A 69 11.83 1.68 10.97
N LEU A 70 12.10 2.58 10.02
CA LEU A 70 13.25 3.49 10.09
C LEU A 70 13.10 4.50 11.24
N GLU A 71 11.90 5.06 11.43
CA GLU A 71 11.62 5.95 12.56
C GLU A 71 11.75 5.22 13.90
N LEU A 72 11.25 3.98 14.01
CA LEU A 72 11.40 3.17 15.20
C LEU A 72 12.87 2.81 15.47
N SER A 73 13.66 2.51 14.44
CA SER A 73 15.11 2.32 14.56
C SER A 73 15.80 3.58 15.09
N GLY A 74 15.43 4.75 14.58
CA GLY A 74 15.84 6.07 15.08
C GLY A 74 15.58 6.26 16.58
N GLN A 75 14.47 5.76 17.08
CA GLN A 75 14.10 5.85 18.49
C GLN A 75 14.83 4.82 19.36
N MET A 76 14.99 3.59 18.87
CA MET A 76 15.61 2.49 19.62
C MET A 76 17.14 2.58 19.66
N PHE A 77 17.76 3.12 18.61
CA PHE A 77 19.21 3.12 18.40
C PHE A 77 19.69 4.52 17.97
N PRO A 78 19.56 5.55 18.81
CA PRO A 78 19.81 6.94 18.41
C PRO A 78 21.24 7.21 17.94
N ASP A 79 22.22 6.41 18.39
CA ASP A 79 23.63 6.58 18.05
C ASP A 79 24.02 5.90 16.72
N ASP A 80 23.26 4.89 16.27
CA ASP A 80 23.49 4.19 15.00
C ASP A 80 22.20 3.57 14.40
N PRO A 81 21.23 4.40 14.00
CA PRO A 81 19.89 3.93 13.64
C PRO A 81 19.83 3.31 12.24
N LEU A 82 20.87 3.48 11.44
CA LEU A 82 20.96 2.98 10.07
C LEU A 82 21.77 1.69 9.94
N ASP A 83 22.33 1.18 11.04
CA ASP A 83 22.91 -0.15 11.07
C ASP A 83 21.87 -1.21 10.65
N PRO A 84 22.20 -2.14 9.73
CA PRO A 84 21.26 -3.13 9.23
C PRO A 84 20.65 -4.05 10.30
N ASP A 85 21.38 -4.35 11.37
CA ASP A 85 20.88 -5.20 12.44
C ASP A 85 19.90 -4.44 13.33
N ASN A 86 20.19 -3.16 13.60
CA ASN A 86 19.29 -2.25 14.30
C ASN A 86 17.97 -2.04 13.55
N ILE A 87 18.04 -1.76 12.23
CA ILE A 87 16.86 -1.66 11.38
C ILE A 87 16.04 -2.96 11.43
N ARG A 88 16.69 -4.13 11.34
CA ARG A 88 15.99 -5.42 11.38
C ARG A 88 15.28 -5.64 12.73
N GLN A 89 15.90 -5.27 13.84
CA GLN A 89 15.27 -5.35 15.15
C GLN A 89 14.05 -4.42 15.24
N ALA A 90 14.13 -3.21 14.68
CA ALA A 90 12.99 -2.30 14.61
C ALA A 90 11.86 -2.91 13.77
N PHE A 91 12.14 -3.47 12.59
CA PHE A 91 11.15 -4.17 11.77
C PHE A 91 10.43 -5.30 12.51
N LEU A 92 11.17 -6.10 13.29
CA LEU A 92 10.59 -7.22 14.06
C LEU A 92 9.72 -6.76 15.24
N LYS A 93 9.95 -5.55 15.74
CA LYS A 93 9.16 -4.97 16.84
C LYS A 93 8.07 -4.01 16.37
N LEU A 94 8.04 -3.69 15.08
CA LEU A 94 7.10 -2.72 14.54
C LEU A 94 5.67 -3.24 14.69
N ASP A 95 4.84 -2.43 15.36
CA ASP A 95 3.40 -2.66 15.47
C ASP A 95 2.66 -1.44 14.88
N LEU A 96 2.06 -1.65 13.70
CA LEU A 96 1.38 -0.59 12.97
C LEU A 96 -0.04 -0.41 13.49
N THR A 97 -0.24 0.65 14.26
CA THR A 97 -1.56 1.03 14.80
C THR A 97 -2.25 2.13 13.97
N SER A 98 -1.59 2.63 12.93
CA SER A 98 -2.12 3.64 12.01
C SER A 98 -1.48 3.53 10.63
N GLY A 99 -2.02 4.27 9.65
CA GLY A 99 -1.49 4.32 8.29
C GLY A 99 -2.42 3.68 7.26
N PRO A 100 -1.93 3.44 6.04
CA PRO A 100 -2.79 3.10 4.90
C PRO A 100 -3.23 1.62 4.86
N ALA A 101 -2.56 0.76 5.63
CA ALA A 101 -2.91 -0.65 5.77
C ALA A 101 -3.94 -0.92 6.90
N VAL A 102 -4.06 -0.01 7.88
CA VAL A 102 -5.00 -0.08 9.01
C VAL A 102 -6.33 0.55 8.59
#